data_AF-A0A7D8YH42-F1
#
_entry.id   AF-A0A7D8YH42-F1
#
_cell.length_a   1.000
_cell.length_b   1.000
_cell.length_c   1.000
_cell.angle_alpha   90.00
_cell.angle_beta   90.00
_cell.angle_gamma   90.00
#
_symmetry.space_group_name_H-M   'P 1'
#
loop_
_entity.id
_entity.type
_entity.pdbx_description
1 polymer ?
#
loop_
_entity_poly.entity_id
_entity_poly.type
_entity_poly.pdbx_seq_one_letter_code
_entity_poly.pdbx_strand_id
1 'polypeptide(L)'
;MTRFRFYALTVLLSGIVGIAVLGQLRPSGIEVIVENRDPTPLKSLVLHVTGASYPLGDVPPGAVVAKRVKPTGESHLEIEFTGADGKSRRLDAGGYFEPGYRGTVRLSIRDHDIATNQQAIKLR
;
A
#
# COMPACT_ATOMS: atom_id res chain seq x y z
N MET A 1 16.85 55.27 31.36
CA MET A 1 15.89 54.68 30.40
C MET A 1 16.67 54.20 29.20
N THR A 2 17.10 52.93 29.21
CA THR A 2 18.08 52.45 28.24
C THR A 2 18.00 50.93 28.10
N ARG A 3 17.74 50.50 26.86
CA ARG A 3 18.13 49.21 26.25
C ARG A 3 17.22 47.98 26.50
N PHE A 4 16.10 47.92 25.78
CA PHE A 4 15.54 46.65 25.32
C PHE A 4 16.35 46.16 24.11
N ARG A 5 17.25 45.19 24.31
CA ARG A 5 17.92 44.46 23.22
C ARG A 5 17.95 42.97 23.56
N PHE A 6 17.75 42.15 22.53
CA PHE A 6 18.06 40.72 22.45
C PHE A 6 17.09 39.72 23.12
N TYR A 7 15.96 39.45 22.46
CA TYR A 7 15.36 38.11 22.45
C TYR A 7 14.79 37.78 21.06
N ALA A 8 15.61 37.95 20.03
CA ALA A 8 15.25 37.58 18.67
C ALA A 8 16.39 36.78 18.02
N LEU A 9 16.90 35.75 18.70
CA LEU A 9 17.82 34.80 18.06
C LEU A 9 18.02 33.52 18.90
N THR A 10 17.03 32.63 18.97
CA THR A 10 17.24 31.23 19.43
C THR A 10 16.10 30.28 19.04
N VAL A 11 15.55 30.38 17.82
CA VAL A 11 14.62 29.34 17.31
C VAL A 11 15.04 28.80 15.94
N LEU A 12 16.13 29.31 15.38
CA LEU A 12 16.50 29.06 13.97
C LEU A 12 17.64 28.05 13.80
N LEU A 13 17.71 27.00 14.64
CA LEU A 13 18.70 25.92 14.47
C LEU A 13 18.27 24.52 14.97
N SER A 14 17.04 24.35 15.45
CA SER A 14 16.48 23.03 15.77
C SER A 14 15.58 22.45 14.66
N GLY A 15 15.16 23.28 13.68
CA GLY A 15 14.24 22.87 12.63
C GLY A 15 14.84 22.06 11.48
N ILE A 16 16.17 22.05 11.31
CA ILE A 16 16.82 21.43 10.14
C ILE A 16 17.35 20.01 10.46
N VAL A 17 17.63 19.69 11.72
CA VAL A 17 18.14 18.36 12.10
C VAL A 17 17.02 17.30 12.16
N GLY A 18 15.76 17.70 12.38
CA GLY A 18 14.63 16.77 12.48
C GLY A 18 14.16 16.15 11.15
N ILE A 19 14.45 16.78 10.02
CA ILE A 19 13.90 16.36 8.71
C ILE A 19 14.74 15.23 8.07
N ALA A 20 16.04 15.15 8.37
CA ALA A 20 16.91 14.13 7.80
C ALA A 20 16.72 12.72 8.42
N VAL A 21 16.29 12.64 9.69
CA VAL A 21 16.12 11.35 10.39
C VAL A 21 14.83 10.62 9.96
N LEU A 22 13.81 11.35 9.52
CA LEU A 22 12.54 10.76 9.04
C LEU A 22 12.65 10.11 7.64
N GLY A 23 13.69 10.45 6.86
CA GLY A 23 13.91 9.85 5.54
C GLY A 23 14.40 8.40 5.56
N GLN A 24 14.90 7.91 6.71
CA GLN A 24 15.47 6.57 6.85
C GLN A 24 14.48 5.49 7.30
N LEU A 25 13.29 5.87 7.77
CA LEU A 25 12.24 4.94 8.16
C LEU A 25 11.28 4.67 6.99
N ARG A 26 11.81 4.21 5.85
CA ARG A 26 10.93 3.68 4.80
C ARG A 26 10.33 2.36 5.30
N PRO A 27 8.99 2.24 5.45
CA PRO A 27 8.38 1.03 5.95
C PRO A 27 8.73 -0.14 5.03
N SER A 28 9.20 -1.26 5.60
CA SER A 28 9.44 -2.50 4.85
C SER A 28 8.12 -3.10 4.36
N GLY A 29 8.17 -3.82 3.24
CA GLY A 29 7.03 -4.50 2.63
C GLY A 29 6.59 -3.90 1.29
N ILE A 30 5.61 -4.56 0.68
CA ILE A 30 5.07 -4.21 -0.63
C ILE A 30 3.80 -3.39 -0.43
N GLU A 31 3.71 -2.22 -1.06
CA GLU A 31 2.47 -1.46 -1.14
C GLU A 31 1.64 -1.99 -2.30
N VAL A 32 0.51 -2.62 -1.99
CA VAL A 32 -0.45 -3.09 -2.98
C VAL A 32 -1.53 -2.04 -3.13
N ILE A 33 -1.78 -1.62 -4.36
CA ILE A 33 -2.81 -0.66 -4.73
C ILE A 33 -3.79 -1.38 -5.66
N VAL A 34 -5.07 -1.38 -5.31
CA VAL A 34 -6.13 -2.01 -6.09
C VAL A 34 -7.13 -0.94 -6.51
N GLU A 35 -7.34 -0.83 -7.82
CA GLU A 35 -8.39 -0.01 -8.43
C GLU A 35 -9.56 -0.90 -8.86
N ASN A 36 -10.77 -0.57 -8.41
CA ASN A 36 -11.97 -1.21 -8.90
C ASN A 36 -12.45 -0.50 -10.17
N ARG A 37 -12.33 -1.14 -11.34
CA ARG A 37 -12.88 -0.67 -12.62
C ARG A 37 -14.14 -1.45 -13.04
N ASP A 38 -14.64 -2.36 -12.21
CA ASP A 38 -15.96 -2.94 -12.41
C ASP A 38 -17.05 -1.86 -12.21
N PRO A 39 -18.20 -1.97 -12.90
CA PRO A 39 -19.35 -1.11 -12.65
C PRO A 39 -20.04 -1.43 -11.30
N THR A 40 -19.60 -2.48 -10.61
CA THR A 40 -20.16 -2.95 -9.34
C THR A 40 -19.11 -2.98 -8.22
N PRO A 41 -19.51 -2.88 -6.95
CA PRO A 41 -18.57 -2.98 -5.85
C PRO A 41 -17.86 -4.35 -5.80
N LEU A 42 -16.56 -4.35 -5.49
CA LEU A 42 -15.88 -5.55 -5.02
C LEU A 42 -16.20 -5.71 -3.54
N LYS A 43 -16.93 -6.75 -3.16
CA LYS A 43 -17.33 -6.99 -1.78
C LYS A 43 -16.28 -7.78 -1.04
N SER A 44 -16.03 -7.43 0.22
CA SER A 44 -15.09 -8.16 1.10
C SER A 44 -13.74 -8.44 0.44
N LEU A 45 -13.12 -7.41 -0.15
CA LEU A 45 -11.80 -7.54 -0.77
C LEU A 45 -10.76 -7.92 0.30
N VAL A 46 -9.95 -8.93 0.02
CA VAL A 46 -8.84 -9.39 0.85
C VAL A 46 -7.61 -9.59 -0.03
N LEU A 47 -6.45 -9.16 0.46
CA LEU A 47 -5.16 -9.51 -0.13
C LEU A 47 -4.57 -10.69 0.63
N HIS A 48 -4.05 -11.68 -0.09
CA HIS A 48 -3.35 -12.82 0.49
C HIS A 48 -1.89 -12.83 0.04
N VAL A 49 -1.03 -13.12 1.00
CA VAL A 49 0.39 -13.42 0.82
C VAL A 49 0.75 -14.59 1.74
N THR A 50 1.90 -15.21 1.54
CA THR A 50 2.37 -16.30 2.41
C THR A 50 2.40 -15.84 3.87
N GLY A 51 1.59 -16.51 4.69
CA GLY A 51 1.46 -16.30 6.13
C GLY A 51 0.56 -15.15 6.59
N ALA A 52 -0.08 -14.39 5.69
CA ALA A 52 -0.95 -13.28 6.08
C ALA A 52 -2.08 -12.98 5.09
N SER A 53 -3.21 -12.53 5.64
CA SER A 53 -4.36 -12.01 4.91
C SER A 53 -4.68 -10.60 5.38
N TYR A 54 -4.98 -9.71 4.45
CA TYR A 54 -5.24 -8.29 4.72
C TYR A 54 -6.62 -7.91 4.19
N PRO A 55 -7.65 -7.88 5.04
CA PRO A 55 -8.98 -7.42 4.62
C PRO A 55 -8.93 -5.91 4.33
N LEU A 56 -9.51 -5.55 3.19
CA LEU A 56 -9.70 -4.18 2.72
C LEU A 56 -11.17 -3.76 2.76
N GLY A 57 -12.09 -4.72 2.85
CA GLY A 57 -13.52 -4.47 2.90
C GLY A 57 -14.11 -4.22 1.52
N ASP A 58 -15.23 -3.51 1.46
CA ASP A 58 -15.90 -3.22 0.20
C ASP A 58 -15.22 -2.09 -0.56
N VAL A 59 -15.01 -2.28 -1.86
CA VAL A 59 -14.40 -1.27 -2.74
C VAL A 59 -15.44 -0.84 -3.79
N PRO A 60 -15.98 0.39 -3.70
CA PRO A 60 -16.95 0.91 -4.68
C PRO A 60 -16.39 0.97 -6.11
N PRO A 61 -17.26 1.04 -7.14
CA PRO A 61 -16.84 1.31 -8.51
C PRO A 61 -16.00 2.59 -8.62
N GLY A 62 -14.88 2.52 -9.35
CA GLY A 62 -13.95 3.63 -9.56
C GLY A 62 -13.07 3.96 -8.34
N ALA A 63 -13.22 3.28 -7.21
CA ALA A 63 -12.42 3.55 -6.02
C ALA A 63 -11.03 2.87 -6.10
N VAL A 64 -10.06 3.50 -5.44
CA VAL A 64 -8.70 2.99 -5.28
C VAL A 64 -8.42 2.80 -3.80
N VAL A 65 -7.93 1.62 -3.44
CA VAL A 65 -7.50 1.29 -2.07
C VAL A 65 -6.05 0.83 -2.07
N ALA A 66 -5.35 1.09 -0.97
CA ALA A 66 -3.95 0.71 -0.82
C ALA A 66 -3.70 0.04 0.53
N LYS A 67 -2.83 -0.98 0.54
CA LYS A 67 -2.40 -1.67 1.75
C LYS A 67 -0.96 -2.11 1.62
N ARG A 68 -0.19 -1.89 2.69
CA ARG A 68 1.15 -2.47 2.79
C ARG A 68 1.05 -3.89 3.33
N VAL A 69 1.55 -4.84 2.55
CA VAL A 69 1.64 -6.26 2.89
C VAL A 69 3.08 -6.63 3.26
N LYS A 70 3.22 -7.59 4.17
CA LYS A 70 4.51 -8.11 4.63
C LYS A 70 4.46 -9.63 4.60
N PRO A 71 5.08 -10.28 3.60
CA PRO A 71 5.12 -11.74 3.58
C PRO A 71 5.97 -12.26 4.75
N THR A 72 5.70 -13.47 5.22
CA THR A 72 6.54 -14.17 6.22
C THR A 72 7.50 -15.18 5.60
N GLY A 73 7.45 -15.37 4.28
CA GLY A 73 8.31 -16.25 3.49
C GLY A 73 8.20 -15.90 2.01
N GLU A 74 8.72 -16.75 1.12
CA GLU A 74 8.52 -16.60 -0.33
C GLU A 74 7.03 -16.52 -0.65
N SER A 75 6.64 -15.55 -1.49
CA SER A 75 5.24 -15.23 -1.72
C SER A 75 5.00 -14.66 -3.11
N HIS A 76 3.79 -14.91 -3.61
CA HIS A 76 3.10 -14.13 -4.63
C HIS A 76 1.93 -13.37 -3.99
N LEU A 77 1.23 -12.55 -4.77
CA LEU A 77 0.03 -11.85 -4.34
C LEU A 77 -1.21 -12.56 -4.91
N GLU A 78 -2.17 -12.86 -4.06
CA GLU A 78 -3.52 -13.24 -4.48
C GLU A 78 -4.52 -12.21 -3.95
N ILE A 79 -5.60 -12.04 -4.69
CA ILE A 79 -6.72 -11.18 -4.30
C ILE A 79 -7.99 -12.01 -4.24
N GLU A 80 -8.76 -11.84 -3.17
CA GLU A 80 -10.06 -12.48 -3.02
C GLU A 80 -11.14 -11.41 -2.86
N PHE A 81 -12.25 -11.54 -3.58
CA PHE A 81 -13.40 -10.66 -3.44
C PHE A 81 -14.69 -11.36 -3.88
N THR A 82 -15.83 -10.86 -3.41
CA THR A 82 -17.16 -11.28 -3.87
C THR A 82 -17.69 -10.28 -4.89
N GLY A 83 -18.07 -10.77 -6.08
CA GLY A 83 -18.66 -9.96 -7.13
C GLY A 83 -20.14 -9.65 -6.88
N ALA A 84 -20.75 -8.85 -7.76
CA ALA A 84 -22.18 -8.52 -7.68
C ALA A 84 -23.10 -9.74 -7.88
N ASP A 85 -22.59 -10.79 -8.52
CA ASP A 85 -23.26 -12.08 -8.67
C ASP A 85 -23.24 -12.92 -7.37
N GLY A 86 -22.67 -12.39 -6.29
CA GLY A 86 -22.53 -13.08 -5.01
C GLY A 86 -21.47 -14.18 -5.01
N LYS A 87 -20.69 -14.35 -6.09
CA LYS A 87 -19.64 -15.35 -6.16
C LYS A 87 -18.32 -14.79 -5.63
N SER A 88 -17.72 -15.52 -4.68
CA SER A 88 -16.32 -15.28 -4.31
C SER A 88 -15.39 -15.72 -5.44
N ARG A 89 -14.39 -14.90 -5.71
CA ARG A 89 -13.34 -15.12 -6.69
C ARG A 89 -12.01 -14.91 -5.99
N ARG A 90 -11.07 -15.83 -6.22
CA ARG A 90 -9.69 -15.70 -5.80
C ARG A 90 -8.82 -15.72 -7.05
N LEU A 91 -8.14 -14.61 -7.29
CA LEU A 91 -7.32 -14.40 -8.49
C LEU A 91 -5.85 -14.35 -8.08
N ASP A 92 -5.02 -15.04 -8.84
CA ASP A 92 -3.58 -14.94 -8.74
C ASP A 92 -3.12 -13.64 -9.41
N ALA A 93 -2.70 -12.67 -8.59
CA ALA A 93 -2.13 -11.40 -9.06
C ALA A 93 -0.61 -11.51 -9.24
N GLY A 94 -0.04 -12.71 -9.14
CA GLY A 94 1.34 -13.04 -9.43
C GLY A 94 2.35 -12.21 -8.64
N GLY A 95 3.50 -12.01 -9.27
CA GLY A 95 4.66 -11.39 -8.65
C GLY A 95 5.42 -12.35 -7.74
N TYR A 96 6.65 -11.96 -7.41
CA TYR A 96 7.50 -12.67 -6.48
C TYR A 96 8.07 -11.67 -5.47
N PHE A 97 7.89 -11.95 -4.19
CA PHE A 97 8.48 -11.18 -3.11
C PHE A 97 8.55 -12.00 -1.82
N GLU A 98 9.54 -11.71 -1.00
CA GLU A 98 9.83 -12.40 0.26
C GLU A 98 10.13 -11.37 1.37
N PRO A 99 10.32 -11.78 2.64
CA PRO A 99 10.67 -10.85 3.70
C PRO A 99 11.89 -10.00 3.33
N GLY A 100 11.77 -8.69 3.53
CA GLY A 100 12.83 -7.73 3.18
C GLY A 100 12.66 -7.04 1.84
N TYR A 101 11.78 -7.54 0.97
CA TYR A 101 11.42 -6.84 -0.27
C TYR A 101 10.64 -5.55 0.03
N ARG A 102 10.73 -4.59 -0.89
CA ARG A 102 9.97 -3.34 -0.90
C ARG A 102 9.50 -2.99 -2.29
N GLY A 103 8.47 -2.16 -2.39
CA GLY A 103 8.03 -1.65 -3.68
C GLY A 103 6.53 -1.45 -3.75
N THR A 104 6.02 -1.42 -4.97
CA THR A 104 4.61 -1.22 -5.24
C THR A 104 4.11 -2.25 -6.23
N VAL A 105 2.92 -2.79 -5.99
CA VAL A 105 2.11 -3.55 -6.95
C VAL A 105 0.84 -2.75 -7.20
N ARG A 106 0.54 -2.44 -8.46
CA ARG A 106 -0.69 -1.75 -8.87
C ARG A 106 -1.53 -2.71 -9.70
N LEU A 107 -2.75 -2.96 -9.22
CA LEU A 107 -3.74 -3.80 -9.86
C LEU A 107 -4.96 -2.97 -10.25
N SER A 108 -5.60 -3.33 -11.36
CA SER A 108 -6.98 -2.91 -11.62
C SER A 108 -7.84 -4.13 -11.91
N ILE A 109 -9.05 -4.14 -11.38
CA ILE A 109 -10.04 -5.20 -11.57
C ILE A 109 -11.10 -4.71 -12.53
N ARG A 110 -11.35 -5.47 -13.60
CA ARG A 110 -12.39 -5.18 -14.59
C ARG A 110 -13.00 -6.49 -15.08
N ASP A 111 -14.32 -6.48 -15.28
CA ASP A 111 -15.11 -7.64 -15.67
C ASP A 111 -14.87 -8.84 -14.73
N HIS A 112 -14.68 -8.53 -13.44
CA HIS A 112 -14.34 -9.47 -12.37
C HIS A 112 -13.00 -10.23 -12.54
N ASP A 113 -12.07 -9.70 -13.35
CA ASP A 113 -10.74 -10.25 -13.56
C ASP A 113 -9.65 -9.18 -13.42
N ILE A 114 -8.38 -9.58 -13.36
CA ILE A 114 -7.24 -8.66 -13.31
C ILE A 114 -7.02 -8.06 -14.69
N ALA A 115 -7.38 -6.79 -14.85
CA ALA A 115 -7.23 -6.05 -16.09
C ALA A 115 -5.80 -5.52 -16.29
N THR A 116 -5.15 -5.10 -15.21
CA THR A 116 -3.76 -4.63 -15.26
C THR A 116 -3.00 -5.07 -14.03
N ASN A 117 -1.71 -5.37 -14.21
CA ASN A 117 -0.79 -5.70 -13.14
C ASN A 117 0.58 -5.08 -13.40
N GLN A 118 0.93 -4.05 -12.63
CA GLN A 118 2.21 -3.35 -12.72
C GLN A 118 2.99 -3.52 -11.43
N GLN A 119 4.24 -3.95 -11.55
CA GLN A 119 5.07 -4.29 -10.40
C GLN A 119 6.37 -3.50 -10.43
N ALA A 120 6.65 -2.81 -9.33
CA ALA A 120 7.89 -2.08 -9.09
C ALA A 120 8.46 -2.56 -7.76
N ILE A 121 8.83 -3.84 -7.72
CA ILE A 121 9.36 -4.53 -6.54
C ILE A 121 10.88 -4.61 -6.64
N LYS A 122 11.57 -4.42 -5.51
CA LYS A 122 13.01 -4.61 -5.39
C LYS A 122 13.38 -5.16 -4.03
N LEU A 123 14.42 -5.97 -4.00
CA LEU A 123 15.11 -6.31 -2.76
C LEU A 123 15.69 -5.03 -2.12
N ARG A 124 15.71 -5.01 -0.78
CA ARG A 124 16.15 -3.85 -0.01
C ARG A 124 17.60 -3.49 -0.27
#